data_AF-A0A392RJZ4-F1
#
_entry.id   AF-A0A392RJZ4-F1
#
_cell.length_a   1.000
_cell.length_b   1.000
_cell.length_c   1.000
_cell.angle_alpha   90.00
_cell.angle_beta   90.00
_cell.angle_gamma   90.00
#
_symmetry.space_group_name_H-M   'P 1'
#
loop_
_entity.id
_entity.type
_entity.pdbx_description
1 polymer ?
#
loop_
_entity_poly.entity_id
_entity_poly.type
_entity_poly.pdbx_seq_one_letter_code
_entity_poly.pdbx_strand_id
1 'polypeptide(L)'
;ENSMLVGYCDVDWAGSADNRKITSGACFFLGNNLISWFSKKQNCVSLSTAEAEYIAAGSSCSQLLWMKQMLREYIVEQDAMTLYCDNLSAINISK
;
A
#
# COMPACT_ATOMS: atom_id res chain seq x y z
N GLU A 1 -18.43 16.79 0.31
CA GLU A 1 -17.51 16.02 1.16
C GLU A 1 -16.16 15.97 0.50
N ASN A 2 -15.07 16.09 1.26
CA ASN A 2 -13.73 16.06 0.68
C ASN A 2 -13.34 14.60 0.43
N SER A 3 -13.49 14.15 -0.82
CA SER A 3 -13.22 12.77 -1.23
C SER A 3 -11.72 12.52 -1.34
N MET A 4 -10.97 12.56 -0.24
CA MET A 4 -9.53 12.34 -0.24
C MET A 4 -9.21 10.86 -0.43
N LEU A 5 -8.28 10.55 -1.33
CA LEU A 5 -7.75 9.21 -1.57
C LEU A 5 -6.63 8.88 -0.58
N VAL A 6 -6.84 7.85 0.23
CA VAL A 6 -5.92 7.41 1.28
C VAL A 6 -5.67 5.91 1.14
N GLY A 7 -4.41 5.47 1.28
CA GLY A 7 -4.04 4.07 1.35
C GLY A 7 -3.44 3.71 2.70
N TYR A 8 -3.57 2.44 3.08
CA TYR A 8 -2.83 1.82 4.17
C TYR A 8 -2.18 0.57 3.63
N CYS A 9 -0.93 0.30 3.99
CA CYS A 9 -0.24 -0.94 3.67
C CYS A 9 0.26 -1.62 4.95
N ASP A 10 0.31 -2.94 4.89
CA ASP A 10 0.76 -3.81 5.97
C ASP A 10 1.40 -5.06 5.39
N VAL A 11 2.24 -5.72 6.17
CA VAL A 11 2.96 -6.90 5.76
C VAL A 11 2.98 -7.96 6.86
N ASP A 12 2.43 -9.14 6.54
CA ASP A 12 2.45 -10.29 7.44
C ASP A 12 3.51 -11.33 7.04
N TRP A 13 4.34 -11.68 8.03
CA TRP A 13 5.35 -12.75 7.94
C TRP A 13 4.77 -14.12 8.36
N ALA A 14 3.76 -14.16 9.25
CA ALA A 14 3.39 -15.33 10.04
C ALA A 14 2.93 -16.56 9.22
N GLY A 15 2.60 -16.40 7.94
CA GLY A 15 2.12 -17.47 7.07
C GLY A 15 3.17 -18.27 6.29
N SER A 16 4.49 -18.07 6.48
CA SER A 16 5.50 -18.72 5.61
C SER A 16 6.73 -19.30 6.32
N ALA A 17 6.50 -20.30 7.18
CA ALA A 17 7.56 -21.15 7.70
C ALA A 17 8.33 -21.91 6.59
N ASP A 18 7.63 -22.33 5.52
CA ASP A 18 8.20 -23.20 4.47
C ASP A 18 8.93 -22.44 3.34
N ASN A 19 8.56 -21.18 3.04
CA ASN A 19 9.08 -20.46 1.86
C ASN A 19 9.67 -19.07 2.16
N ARG A 20 9.62 -18.58 3.42
CA ARG A 20 9.98 -17.19 3.78
C ARG A 20 9.30 -16.13 2.89
N LYS A 21 8.17 -16.48 2.30
CA LYS A 21 7.42 -15.61 1.38
C LYS A 21 6.39 -14.86 2.17
N ILE A 22 6.60 -13.57 2.24
CA ILE A 22 5.79 -12.64 3.01
C ILE A 22 4.51 -12.30 2.23
N THR A 23 3.44 -11.98 2.96
CA THR A 23 2.17 -11.54 2.35
C THR A 23 1.99 -10.04 2.60
N SER A 24 1.92 -9.25 1.53
CA SER A 24 1.59 -7.83 1.64
C SER A 24 0.10 -7.59 1.46
N GLY A 25 -0.43 -6.72 2.31
CA GLY A 25 -1.81 -6.25 2.27
C GLY A 25 -1.86 -4.74 2.04
N ALA A 26 -2.94 -4.29 1.41
CA ALA A 26 -3.27 -2.87 1.39
C ALA A 26 -4.77 -2.64 1.31
N CYS A 27 -5.22 -1.50 1.81
CA CYS A 27 -6.58 -1.01 1.68
C CYS A 27 -6.59 0.46 1.28
N PHE A 28 -7.52 0.83 0.39
CA PHE A 28 -7.60 2.15 -0.23
C PHE A 28 -9.00 2.72 -0.06
N PHE A 29 -9.05 3.93 0.50
CA PHE A 29 -10.26 4.64 0.87
C PHE A 29 -10.42 5.91 0.04
N LEU A 30 -11.66 6.21 -0.33
CA LEU A 30 -12.07 7.51 -0.86
C LEU A 30 -13.02 8.16 0.14
N GLY A 31 -12.54 9.16 0.87
CA GLY A 31 -13.20 9.62 2.09
C GLY A 31 -13.28 8.48 3.11
N ASN A 32 -14.49 8.16 3.58
CA ASN A 32 -14.71 7.09 4.55
C ASN A 32 -15.03 5.73 3.92
N ASN A 33 -15.03 5.64 2.59
CA ASN A 33 -15.45 4.44 1.87
C ASN A 33 -14.24 3.63 1.42
N LEU A 34 -14.19 2.34 1.80
CA LEU A 34 -13.22 1.39 1.24
C LEU A 34 -13.60 1.09 -0.20
N ILE A 35 -12.74 1.46 -1.15
CA ILE A 35 -13.00 1.30 -2.59
C ILE A 35 -12.12 0.24 -3.25
N SER A 36 -10.99 -0.13 -2.64
CA SER A 36 -10.13 -1.20 -3.13
C SER A 36 -9.29 -1.78 -1.99
N TRP A 37 -8.91 -3.05 -2.12
CA TRP A 37 -8.01 -3.72 -1.20
C TRP A 37 -7.32 -4.89 -1.92
N PHE A 38 -6.18 -5.32 -1.39
CA PHE A 38 -5.57 -6.58 -1.79
C PHE A 38 -4.87 -7.25 -0.62
N SER A 39 -4.72 -8.57 -0.73
CA SER A 39 -3.78 -9.35 0.06
C SER A 39 -3.05 -10.27 -0.92
N LYS A 40 -1.73 -10.11 -1.02
CA LYS A 40 -0.93 -10.74 -2.07
C LYS A 40 0.37 -11.28 -1.48
N LYS A 41 0.62 -12.57 -1.75
CA LYS A 41 1.92 -13.18 -1.47
C LYS A 41 2.98 -12.54 -2.36
N GLN A 42 4.05 -12.03 -1.77
CA GLN A 42 5.14 -11.42 -2.53
C GLN A 42 5.87 -12.50 -3.36
N ASN A 43 6.22 -12.13 -4.58
CA ASN A 43 7.03 -12.98 -5.45
C ASN A 43 8.50 -13.00 -5.03
N CYS A 44 8.96 -11.91 -4.40
CA CYS A 44 10.30 -11.78 -3.85
C CYS A 44 10.38 -12.35 -2.42
N VAL A 45 11.57 -12.82 -2.05
CA VAL A 45 11.91 -13.13 -0.65
C VAL A 45 12.62 -11.91 -0.08
N SER A 46 12.04 -11.29 0.94
CA SER A 46 12.70 -10.19 1.63
C SER A 46 13.62 -10.73 2.74
N LEU A 47 14.70 -10.00 2.98
CA LEU A 47 15.72 -10.28 3.99
C LEU A 47 15.41 -9.60 5.33
N SER A 48 14.43 -8.69 5.39
CA SER A 48 14.01 -8.00 6.62
C SER A 48 12.57 -7.52 6.56
N THR A 49 11.91 -7.34 7.71
CA THR A 49 10.55 -6.78 7.75
C THR A 49 10.49 -5.37 7.15
N ALA A 50 11.54 -4.55 7.34
CA ALA A 50 11.60 -3.19 6.78
C ALA A 50 11.64 -3.19 5.25
N GLU A 51 12.40 -4.09 4.63
CA GLU A 51 12.44 -4.24 3.17
C GLU A 51 11.09 -4.77 2.65
N ALA A 52 10.49 -5.74 3.35
CA ALA A 52 9.20 -6.30 2.95
C ALA A 52 8.07 -5.24 2.96
N GLU A 53 8.03 -4.42 4.01
CA GLU A 53 7.16 -3.26 4.17
C GLU A 53 7.42 -2.21 3.10
N TYR A 54 8.69 -1.92 2.80
CA TYR A 54 9.05 -0.98 1.73
C TYR A 54 8.55 -1.46 0.36
N ILE A 55 8.68 -2.76 0.05
CA ILE A 55 8.15 -3.35 -1.19
C ILE A 55 6.61 -3.26 -1.24
N ALA A 56 5.95 -3.50 -0.11
CA ALA A 56 4.49 -3.39 0.00
C ALA A 56 4.01 -1.95 -0.17
N ALA A 57 4.70 -1.00 0.45
CA ALA A 57 4.44 0.43 0.31
C ALA A 57 4.62 0.89 -1.14
N GLY A 58 5.68 0.45 -1.83
CA GLY A 58 5.91 0.77 -3.25
C GLY A 58 4.80 0.23 -4.17
N SER A 59 4.34 -1.00 -3.91
CA SER A 59 3.21 -1.60 -4.64
C SER A 59 1.91 -0.85 -4.39
N SER A 60 1.66 -0.45 -3.14
CA SER A 60 0.46 0.30 -2.73
C SER A 60 0.45 1.72 -3.27
N CYS A 61 1.61 2.38 -3.33
CA CYS A 61 1.78 3.70 -3.93
C CYS A 61 1.48 3.67 -5.44
N SER A 62 1.93 2.61 -6.13
CA SER A 62 1.62 2.40 -7.55
C SER A 62 0.10 2.25 -7.79
N GLN A 63 -0.59 1.54 -6.90
CA GLN A 63 -2.06 1.41 -6.94
C GLN A 63 -2.74 2.77 -6.67
N LEU A 64 -2.29 3.55 -5.69
CA LEU A 64 -2.80 4.90 -5.41
C LEU A 64 -2.65 5.82 -6.62
N LEU A 65 -1.47 5.84 -7.26
CA LEU A 65 -1.22 6.61 -8.48
C LEU A 65 -2.19 6.24 -9.61
N TRP A 66 -2.40 4.94 -9.82
CA TRP A 66 -3.38 4.46 -10.79
C TRP A 66 -4.80 4.91 -10.45
N MET A 67 -5.20 4.82 -9.18
CA MET A 67 -6.53 5.25 -8.73
C MET A 67 -6.72 6.76 -8.85
N LYS A 68 -5.71 7.58 -8.57
CA LYS A 68 -5.76 9.03 -8.80
C LYS A 68 -5.95 9.35 -10.28
N GLN A 69 -5.25 8.64 -11.16
CA GLN A 69 -5.42 8.81 -12.60
C GLN A 69 -6.85 8.42 -13.04
N MET A 70 -7.38 7.30 -12.54
CA MET A 70 -8.76 6.89 -12.79
C MET A 70 -9.79 7.93 -12.31
N LEU A 71 -9.62 8.45 -11.08
CA LEU A 71 -10.51 9.47 -10.53
C LEU A 71 -10.50 10.76 -11.37
N ARG A 72 -9.34 11.13 -11.92
CA ARG A 72 -9.21 12.26 -12.83
C ARG A 72 -10.05 12.10 -14.10
N GLU A 73 -10.16 10.88 -14.63
CA GLU A 73 -11.05 10.60 -15.78
C GLU A 73 -12.53 10.80 -15.43
N TYR A 74 -12.89 10.65 -14.16
CA TYR A 74 -14.23 10.94 -13.63
C TYR A 74 -14.39 12.39 -13.12
N ILE A 75 -13.44 13.29 -13.42
CA ILE A 75 -13.47 14.70 -12.99
C ILE A 75 -13.45 14.84 -11.45
N VAL A 76 -12.86 13.86 -10.76
CA VAL A 76 -12.61 13.89 -9.33
C VAL A 76 -11.13 14.16 -9.10
N GLU A 77 -10.78 15.43 -8.90
CA GLU A 77 -9.40 15.84 -8.66
C GLU A 77 -8.91 15.41 -7.27
N GLN A 78 -7.63 15.06 -7.18
CA GLN A 78 -6.95 14.65 -5.95
C GLN A 78 -5.63 15.42 -5.82
N ASP A 79 -5.55 16.39 -4.91
CA ASP A 79 -4.33 17.18 -4.73
C ASP A 79 -3.17 16.32 -4.23
N ALA A 80 -3.35 15.71 -3.05
CA ALA A 80 -2.38 14.85 -2.41
C ALA A 80 -2.98 13.47 -2.11
N MET A 81 -2.14 12.44 -2.19
CA MET A 81 -2.45 11.09 -1.75
C MET A 81 -1.58 10.77 -0.54
N THR A 82 -2.16 10.08 0.44
CA THR A 82 -1.42 9.65 1.62
C THR A 82 -1.42 8.14 1.69
N LEU A 83 -0.24 7.54 1.86
CA LEU A 83 -0.08 6.13 2.15
C LEU A 83 0.45 6.00 3.58
N TYR A 84 -0.30 5.30 4.43
CA TYR A 84 0.11 4.97 5.78
C TYR A 84 0.79 3.59 5.80
N CYS A 85 1.91 3.50 6.50
CA CYS A 85 2.67 2.29 6.79
C CYS A 85 3.05 2.37 8.27
N ASP A 86 3.01 1.25 9.00
CA ASP A 86 3.32 1.21 10.43
C ASP A 86 4.83 1.04 10.71
N ASN A 87 5.61 0.66 9.70
CA ASN A 87 7.05 0.44 9.82
C ASN A 87 7.87 1.72 9.58
N LEU A 88 8.32 2.33 10.67
CA LEU A 88 9.14 3.54 10.64
C LEU A 88 10.45 3.38 9.86
N SER A 89 11.07 2.20 9.89
CA SER A 89 12.30 1.94 9.13
C SER A 89 12.02 1.96 7.63
N ALA A 90 10.91 1.37 7.19
CA ALA A 90 10.49 1.43 5.79
C ALA A 90 10.18 2.86 5.35
N ILE A 91 9.50 3.65 6.18
CA ILE A 91 9.23 5.07 5.93
C ILE A 91 10.54 5.86 5.78
N ASN A 92 11.51 5.63 6.65
CA ASN A 92 12.79 6.35 6.60
C ASN A 92 13.63 6.00 5.38
N ILE A 93 13.50 4.79 4.82
CA ILE A 93 14.15 4.40 3.56
C ILE A 93 13.53 5.14 2.36
N SER A 94 12.25 5.51 2.44
CA SER A 94 11.50 6.15 1.34
C SER A 94 11.66 7.67 1.21
N LYS A 95 12.29 8.32 2.20
CA LYS A 95 12.53 9.77 2.23
C LYS A 95 13.84 10.13 1.54
#